data_AF-A0A920LIS4-F1
#
_entry.id   AF-A0A920LIS4-F1
#
_cell.length_a   1.000
_cell.length_b   1.000
_cell.length_c   1.000
_cell.angle_alpha   90.00
_cell.angle_beta   90.00
_cell.angle_gamma   90.00
#
_symmetry.space_group_name_H-M   'P 1'
#
loop_
_entity.id
_entity.type
_entity.pdbx_description
1 polymer ?
#
loop_
_entity_poly.entity_id
_entity_poly.type
_entity_poly.pdbx_seq_one_letter_code
_entity_poly.pdbx_strand_id
1 'polypeptide(L)'
;MKFIINILCYGLGIMWLILGLVGVYDPNIFAKNDIVSLNVVIQSEAGASEIRALAGMFSFMGLGILLATHQPDTRRIWFSVFSLLMLGLAVGRSVGFLPYFEGLEEKRVIYAGIEYLMALIFFIKSKI
;
A
#
# COMPACT_ATOMS: atom_id res chain seq x y z
N MET A 1 -13.69 18.84 -5.89
CA MET A 1 -13.06 17.90 -4.91
C MET A 1 -13.49 16.45 -5.08
N LYS A 2 -14.80 16.10 -5.10
CA LYS A 2 -15.24 14.69 -5.21
C LYS A 2 -14.65 13.95 -6.43
N PHE A 3 -14.65 14.60 -7.59
CA PHE A 3 -14.12 14.03 -8.84
C PHE A 3 -12.60 13.74 -8.78
N ILE A 4 -11.81 14.70 -8.29
CA ILE A 4 -10.34 14.55 -8.16
C ILE A 4 -10.00 13.39 -7.22
N ILE A 5 -10.69 13.30 -6.08
CA ILE A 5 -10.44 12.22 -5.11
C ILE A 5 -10.84 10.86 -5.69
N ASN A 6 -11.91 10.78 -6.49
CA ASN A 6 -12.25 9.55 -7.21
C ASN A 6 -11.12 9.13 -8.15
N ILE A 7 -10.60 10.05 -8.96
CA ILE A 7 -9.48 9.74 -9.88
C ILE A 7 -8.28 9.23 -9.10
N LEU A 8 -7.92 9.89 -7.99
CA LEU A 8 -6.82 9.44 -7.13
C LEU A 8 -7.08 8.04 -6.55
N CYS A 9 -8.29 7.74 -6.10
CA CYS A 9 -8.65 6.41 -5.59
C CYS A 9 -8.59 5.34 -6.69
N TYR A 10 -9.07 5.65 -7.90
CA TYR A 10 -8.95 4.75 -9.05
C TYR A 10 -7.48 4.49 -9.43
N GLY A 11 -6.67 5.55 -9.50
CA GLY A 11 -5.24 5.44 -9.80
C GLY A 11 -4.51 4.59 -8.76
N LEU A 12 -4.77 4.84 -7.47
CA LEU A 12 -4.20 4.04 -6.38
C LEU A 12 -4.68 2.58 -6.46
N GLY A 13 -5.98 2.35 -6.68
CA GLY A 13 -6.53 1.00 -6.81
C GLY A 13 -5.90 0.20 -7.95
N ILE A 14 -5.75 0.81 -9.13
CA ILE A 14 -5.10 0.19 -10.29
C ILE A 14 -3.62 -0.09 -9.99
N MET A 15 -2.91 0.88 -9.42
CA MET A 15 -1.48 0.73 -9.10
C MET A 15 -1.24 -0.45 -8.14
N TRP A 16 -2.00 -0.52 -7.03
CA TRP A 16 -1.89 -1.61 -6.06
C TRP A 16 -2.27 -2.97 -6.66
N LEU A 17 -3.28 -2.99 -7.54
CA LEU A 17 -3.69 -4.20 -8.23
C LEU A 17 -2.61 -4.71 -9.20
N ILE A 18 -2.03 -3.82 -10.01
CA ILE A 18 -0.96 -4.20 -10.95
C ILE A 18 0.25 -4.73 -10.17
N LEU A 19 0.67 -4.04 -9.11
CA LEU A 19 1.78 -4.48 -8.26
C LEU A 19 1.50 -5.86 -7.67
N GLY A 20 0.30 -6.07 -7.12
CA GLY A 20 -0.09 -7.35 -6.57
C GLY A 20 -0.12 -8.48 -7.61
N LEU A 21 -0.69 -8.24 -8.79
CA LEU A 21 -0.73 -9.25 -9.87
C LEU A 21 0.67 -9.60 -10.36
N VAL A 22 1.57 -8.62 -10.47
CA VAL A 22 2.98 -8.85 -10.80
C VAL A 22 3.64 -9.73 -9.74
N GLY A 23 3.42 -9.50 -8.45
CA GLY A 23 4.01 -10.34 -7.40
C GLY A 23 3.42 -11.74 -7.28
N VAL A 24 2.16 -11.94 -7.70
CA VAL A 24 1.57 -13.28 -7.80
C VAL A 24 2.15 -14.04 -8.99
N TYR A 25 2.31 -13.35 -10.13
CA TYR A 25 2.80 -13.94 -11.38
C TYR A 25 4.31 -14.21 -11.36
N ASP A 26 5.11 -13.20 -11.00
CA ASP A 26 6.56 -13.28 -10.88
C ASP A 26 7.05 -12.64 -9.57
N PRO A 27 7.22 -13.44 -8.50
CA PRO A 27 7.68 -12.95 -7.21
C PRO A 27 9.13 -12.43 -7.25
N ASN A 28 9.95 -12.85 -8.22
CA ASN A 28 11.34 -12.41 -8.33
C ASN A 28 11.44 -11.00 -8.90
N ILE A 29 10.58 -10.64 -9.85
CA ILE A 29 10.48 -9.26 -10.36
C ILE A 29 9.89 -8.35 -9.28
N PHE A 30 8.89 -8.83 -8.56
CA PHE A 30 8.25 -8.06 -7.50
C PHE A 30 9.18 -7.82 -6.29
N ALA A 31 9.99 -8.80 -5.91
CA ALA A 31 11.02 -8.66 -4.87
C ALA A 31 12.12 -7.64 -5.19
N LYS A 32 12.39 -7.39 -6.48
CA LYS A 32 13.35 -6.37 -6.94
C LYS A 32 12.79 -4.95 -6.87
N ASN A 33 11.50 -4.78 -6.61
CA ASN A 33 10.90 -3.46 -6.47
C ASN A 33 11.26 -2.86 -5.11
N ASP A 34 11.82 -1.65 -5.10
CA ASP A 34 12.18 -0.92 -3.89
C ASP A 34 11.02 -0.81 -2.88
N ILE A 35 9.77 -0.66 -3.33
CA ILE A 35 8.58 -0.57 -2.46
C ILE A 35 8.36 -1.88 -1.69
N VAL A 36 8.66 -3.01 -2.33
CA VAL A 36 8.43 -4.35 -1.80
C VAL A 36 9.61 -4.79 -0.93
N SER A 37 10.82 -4.55 -1.40
CA SER A 37 12.06 -4.86 -0.65
C SER A 37 12.19 -4.04 0.63
N LEU A 38 11.52 -2.88 0.70
CA LEU A 38 11.36 -2.13 1.94
C LEU A 38 10.48 -2.83 2.99
N ASN A 39 9.52 -3.66 2.56
CA ASN A 39 8.57 -4.33 3.44
C ASN A 39 8.99 -5.75 3.83
N VAL A 40 9.87 -6.38 3.06
CA VAL A 40 10.33 -7.75 3.29
C VAL A 40 11.83 -7.83 3.02
N VAL A 41 12.61 -8.21 4.04
CA VAL A 41 14.03 -8.53 3.90
C VAL A 41 14.14 -10.04 3.64
N ILE A 42 14.56 -10.42 2.44
CA ILE A 42 14.57 -11.81 1.97
C ILE A 42 15.84 -12.52 2.48
N GLN A 43 15.68 -13.55 3.34
CA GLN A 43 16.81 -14.40 3.77
C GLN A 43 16.64 -15.91 3.51
N SER A 44 15.54 -16.42 2.93
CA SER A 44 15.43 -17.86 2.60
C SER A 44 14.33 -18.21 1.57
N GLU A 45 14.28 -19.47 1.13
CA GLU A 45 13.22 -20.05 0.26
C GLU A 45 11.79 -19.91 0.84
N ALA A 46 11.64 -19.76 2.16
CA ALA A 46 10.37 -19.40 2.79
C ALA A 46 9.89 -17.99 2.39
N GLY A 47 10.81 -17.11 1.98
CA GLY A 47 10.52 -15.75 1.53
C GLY A 47 9.67 -15.70 0.25
N ALA A 48 9.70 -16.73 -0.61
CA ALA A 48 8.87 -16.76 -1.83
C ALA A 48 7.36 -16.89 -1.51
N SER A 49 7.02 -17.62 -0.44
CA SER A 49 5.63 -17.74 0.02
C SER A 49 5.14 -16.42 0.63
N GLU A 50 5.98 -15.78 1.44
CA GLU A 50 5.71 -14.48 2.05
C GLU A 50 5.54 -13.37 0.99
N ILE A 51 6.36 -13.40 -0.07
CA ILE A 51 6.24 -12.48 -1.21
C ILE A 51 4.90 -12.63 -1.91
N ARG A 52 4.45 -13.87 -2.17
CA ARG A 52 3.15 -14.11 -2.81
C ARG A 52 1.99 -13.72 -1.91
N ALA A 53 2.11 -13.91 -0.60
CA ALA A 53 1.12 -13.45 0.37
C ALA A 53 1.01 -11.91 0.39
N LEU A 54 2.15 -11.21 0.39
CA LEU A 54 2.19 -9.75 0.28
C LEU A 54 1.61 -9.25 -1.05
N ALA A 55 1.96 -9.92 -2.15
CA ALA A 55 1.39 -9.63 -3.47
C ALA A 55 -0.14 -9.87 -3.52
N GLY A 56 -0.62 -10.91 -2.84
CA GLY A 56 -2.03 -11.17 -2.63
C GLY A 56 -2.72 -10.05 -1.84
N MET A 57 -2.08 -9.55 -0.78
CA MET A 57 -2.56 -8.40 0.00
C MET A 57 -2.66 -7.13 -0.87
N PHE A 58 -1.66 -6.84 -1.71
CA PHE A 58 -1.69 -5.69 -2.62
C PHE A 58 -2.79 -5.82 -3.67
N SER A 59 -2.99 -7.03 -4.22
CA SER A 59 -4.08 -7.32 -5.16
C SER A 59 -5.44 -7.11 -4.50
N PHE A 60 -5.62 -7.61 -3.28
CA PHE A 60 -6.85 -7.44 -2.50
C PHE A 60 -7.12 -5.96 -2.20
N MET A 61 -6.10 -5.21 -1.80
CA MET A 61 -6.22 -3.78 -1.53
C MET A 61 -6.60 -3.01 -2.79
N GLY A 62 -5.96 -3.31 -3.94
CA GLY A 62 -6.28 -2.71 -5.23
C GLY A 62 -7.73 -2.96 -5.66
N LEU A 63 -8.17 -4.22 -5.65
CA LEU A 63 -9.55 -4.59 -5.95
C LEU A 63 -10.54 -3.97 -4.97
N GLY A 64 -10.23 -3.99 -3.67
CA GLY A 64 -11.07 -3.43 -2.62
C GLY A 64 -11.27 -1.92 -2.77
N ILE A 65 -10.22 -1.17 -3.12
CA ILE A 65 -10.32 0.28 -3.39
C ILE A 65 -11.19 0.53 -4.63
N LEU A 66 -11.00 -0.22 -5.72
CA LEU A 66 -11.78 -0.07 -6.94
C LEU A 66 -13.27 -0.38 -6.69
N LEU A 67 -13.56 -1.49 -6.01
CA LEU A 67 -14.91 -1.91 -5.68
C LEU A 67 -15.59 -0.94 -4.72
N ALA A 68 -14.90 -0.48 -3.67
CA ALA A 68 -15.41 0.53 -2.75
C ALA A 68 -15.67 1.88 -3.43
N THR A 69 -14.95 2.20 -4.51
CA THR A 69 -15.20 3.41 -5.30
C THR A 69 -16.50 3.32 -6.09
N HIS A 70 -16.88 2.11 -6.54
CA HIS A 70 -18.13 1.84 -7.27
C HIS A 70 -19.35 1.56 -6.38
N GLN A 71 -19.16 1.14 -5.12
CA GLN A 71 -20.26 0.83 -4.20
C GLN A 71 -20.53 1.98 -3.22
N PRO A 72 -21.58 2.78 -3.40
CA PRO A 72 -21.83 3.96 -2.57
C PRO A 72 -22.15 3.62 -1.10
N ASP A 73 -22.82 2.49 -0.83
CA ASP A 73 -23.31 2.16 0.52
C ASP A 73 -22.22 1.69 1.48
N THR A 74 -21.22 0.96 0.97
CA THR A 74 -20.11 0.42 1.78
C THR A 74 -18.84 1.27 1.70
N ARG A 75 -18.80 2.24 0.79
CA ARG A 75 -17.66 3.13 0.51
C ARG A 75 -17.01 3.69 1.77
N ARG A 76 -17.82 4.26 2.66
CA ARG A 76 -17.34 4.95 3.86
C ARG A 76 -16.57 4.02 4.80
N ILE A 77 -17.07 2.80 4.98
CA ILE A 77 -16.44 1.81 5.86
C ILE A 77 -15.13 1.34 5.25
N TRP A 78 -15.14 0.94 3.97
CA TRP A 78 -13.94 0.48 3.27
C TRP A 78 -12.82 1.51 3.26
N PHE A 79 -13.11 2.76 2.88
CA PHE A 79 -12.09 3.82 2.86
C PHE A 79 -11.60 4.21 4.26
N SER A 80 -12.43 4.06 5.30
CA SER A 80 -11.97 4.25 6.68
C SER A 80 -10.97 3.15 7.07
N VAL A 81 -11.28 1.89 6.75
CA VAL A 81 -10.37 0.75 7.02
C VAL A 81 -9.07 0.92 6.24
N PHE A 82 -9.13 1.24 4.94
CA PHE A 82 -7.92 1.48 4.14
C PHE A 82 -7.10 2.67 4.67
N SER A 83 -7.74 3.75 5.14
CA SER A 83 -7.00 4.87 5.75
C SER A 83 -6.23 4.46 7.01
N LEU A 84 -6.84 3.63 7.87
CA LEU A 84 -6.20 3.14 9.09
C LEU A 84 -5.06 2.16 8.77
N LEU A 85 -5.25 1.30 7.77
CA LEU A 85 -4.21 0.40 7.29
C LEU A 85 -2.99 1.19 6.80
N MET A 86 -3.20 2.17 5.91
CA MET A 86 -2.10 3.00 5.39
C MET A 86 -1.43 3.83 6.49
N LEU A 87 -2.20 4.34 7.45
CA LEU A 87 -1.65 5.06 8.60
C LEU A 87 -0.79 4.14 9.47
N GLY A 88 -1.25 2.91 9.74
CA GLY A 88 -0.48 1.92 10.49
C GLY A 88 0.83 1.55 9.81
N LEU A 89 0.83 1.37 8.48
CA LEU A 89 2.04 1.15 7.69
C LEU A 89 3.01 2.33 7.78
N ALA A 90 2.50 3.55 7.62
CA ALA A 90 3.29 4.77 7.69
C ALA A 90 3.95 4.94 9.07
N VAL A 91 3.19 4.70 10.15
CA VAL A 91 3.70 4.76 11.54
C VAL A 91 4.72 3.65 11.78
N GLY A 92 4.46 2.43 11.34
CA GLY A 92 5.39 1.30 11.48
C GLY A 92 6.74 1.60 10.83
N ARG A 93 6.72 2.18 9.62
CA ARG A 93 7.95 2.66 8.97
C ARG A 93 8.58 3.83 9.71
N SER A 94 7.77 4.76 10.23
CA SER A 94 8.22 5.94 11.00
C SER A 94 8.94 5.59 12.30
N VAL A 95 8.46 4.59 13.04
CA VAL A 95 9.06 4.17 14.31
C VAL A 95 10.31 3.31 14.09
N GLY A 96 10.37 2.59 12.97
CA GLY A 96 11.57 1.85 12.55
C GLY A 96 12.82 2.71 12.35
N PHE A 97 12.68 4.04 12.24
CA PHE A 97 13.79 5.01 12.09
C PHE A 97 14.52 5.38 13.37
N LEU A 98 13.93 5.13 14.55
CA LEU A 98 14.47 5.70 15.78
C LEU A 98 15.94 5.34 16.10
N PRO A 99 16.53 4.22 15.65
CA PRO A 99 17.89 3.87 16.03
C PRO A 99 19.02 3.90 14.96
N TYR A 100 18.80 4.04 13.63
CA TYR A 100 19.90 3.78 12.65
C TYR A 100 19.90 4.59 11.34
N PHE A 101 20.26 5.88 11.37
CA PHE A 101 20.43 6.70 10.15
C PHE A 101 21.64 6.29 9.28
N GLU A 102 21.50 5.24 8.47
CA GLU A 102 22.41 4.90 7.37
C GLU A 102 21.63 4.57 6.08
N GLY A 103 21.88 5.35 5.00
CA GLY A 103 21.66 5.06 3.57
C GLY A 103 20.29 4.54 3.07
N LEU A 104 19.83 3.39 3.56
CA LEU A 104 18.52 2.78 3.25
C LEU A 104 17.35 3.54 3.89
N GLU A 105 17.62 4.39 4.89
CA GLU A 105 16.60 5.12 5.63
C GLU A 105 15.97 6.27 4.84
N GLU A 106 16.70 6.93 3.93
CA GLU A 106 16.18 8.07 3.16
C GLU A 106 14.99 7.66 2.27
N LYS A 107 15.10 6.49 1.61
CA LYS A 107 13.99 5.92 0.83
C LYS A 107 12.79 5.60 1.72
N ARG A 108 13.03 4.99 2.89
CA ARG A 108 11.97 4.63 3.85
C ARG A 108 11.20 5.86 4.34
N VAL A 109 11.86 6.99 4.62
CA VAL A 109 11.19 8.23 5.06
C VAL A 109 10.28 8.77 3.96
N ILE A 110 10.74 8.77 2.72
CA ILE A 110 9.95 9.18 1.56
C ILE A 110 8.70 8.28 1.44
N TYR A 111 8.85 6.96 1.56
CA TYR A 111 7.74 6.04 1.50
C TYR A 111 6.75 6.18 2.66
N ALA A 112 7.23 6.45 3.88
CA ALA A 112 6.35 6.78 5.00
C ALA A 112 5.52 8.04 4.69
N GLY A 113 6.14 9.07 4.12
CA GLY A 113 5.43 10.29 3.66
C GLY A 113 4.36 9.99 2.60
N ILE A 114 4.68 9.12 1.63
CA ILE A 114 3.73 8.67 0.61
C ILE A 114 2.54 7.93 1.26
N GLU A 115 2.78 7.06 2.24
CA GLU A 115 1.73 6.32 2.93
C GLU A 115 0.84 7.21 3.80
N TYR A 116 1.41 8.20 4.48
CA TYR A 116 0.62 9.24 5.17
C TYR A 116 -0.29 9.99 4.19
N LEU A 117 0.21 10.31 2.99
CA LEU A 117 -0.58 10.98 1.96
C LEU A 117 -1.71 10.08 1.44
N MET A 118 -1.44 8.79 1.22
CA MET A 118 -2.48 7.82 0.85
C MET A 118 -3.54 7.66 1.95
N ALA A 119 -3.11 7.57 3.22
CA ALA A 119 -4.01 7.52 4.37
C ALA A 119 -4.93 8.75 4.41
N LEU A 120 -4.38 9.94 4.17
CA LEU A 120 -5.13 11.18 4.10
C LEU A 120 -6.15 11.16 2.95
N ILE A 121 -5.75 10.74 1.75
CA ILE A 121 -6.66 10.64 0.58
C ILE A 121 -7.84 9.72 0.89
N PHE A 122 -7.58 8.53 1.44
CA PHE A 122 -8.62 7.58 1.81
C PHE A 122 -9.52 8.09 2.94
N PHE A 123 -8.95 8.77 3.93
CA PHE A 123 -9.72 9.38 5.01
C PHE A 123 -10.65 10.50 4.51
N ILE A 124 -10.17 11.35 3.60
CA ILE A 124 -11.02 12.38 3.00
C ILE A 124 -12.12 11.70 2.16
N LYS A 125 -11.77 10.66 1.41
CA LYS A 125 -12.74 9.88 0.61
C LYS A 125 -13.83 9.23 1.46
N SER A 126 -13.52 8.77 2.67
CA SER A 126 -14.51 8.16 3.56
C SER A 126 -15.56 9.15 4.08
N LYS A 127 -15.26 10.45 4.07
CA LYS A 127 -16.15 11.53 4.55
C LYS A 127 -17.00 12.18 3.45
N ILE A 128 -16.77 11.85 2.19
CA ILE A 128 -17.38 12.48 0.99
C ILE A 128 -18.48 11.62 0.39
#